data_AF-A0A067DU87-F1
#
_entry.id   AF-A0A067DU87-F1
#
_cell.length_a   1.000
_cell.length_b   1.000
_cell.length_c   1.000
_cell.angle_alpha   90.00
_cell.angle_beta   90.00
_cell.angle_gamma   90.00
#
_symmetry.space_group_name_H-M   'P 1'
#
loop_
_entity.id
_entity.type
_entity.pdbx_description
1 polymer ?
#
loop_
_entity_poly.entity_id
_entity_poly.type
_entity_poly.pdbx_seq_one_letter_code
_entity_poly.pdbx_strand_id
1 'polypeptide(L)'
;QVREAERYNWAATRGVNEDMLFTNLPEDLQREIRRHLFKFVKKVRIFALMDEPILDAICERLRQKTYISGSKILYRGGLIEKMVFIVRGKMESIGEDGIAVCLSEGDACGEELLTWCLEHSSVNRDAKRYRIPGQRLLCNRTVRCLTNVEAFSLRAADIEEVTSLFARFLRSPRVQGAIRYESPYWRCRAAIVIQVAWRYRKKRLNRADTSHSLSNQSSS
;
A
#
# COMPACT_ATOMS: atom_id res chain seq x y z
N GLN A 1 -16.34 9.82 -18.98
CA GLN A 1 -15.33 9.84 -17.91
C GLN A 1 -15.34 11.15 -17.11
N VAL A 2 -14.96 12.32 -17.67
CA VAL A 2 -14.94 13.59 -16.90
C VAL A 2 -16.28 13.93 -16.25
N ARG A 3 -17.37 13.97 -17.01
CA ARG A 3 -18.72 14.23 -16.49
C ARG A 3 -19.20 13.22 -15.44
N GLU A 4 -18.75 11.97 -15.55
CA GLU A 4 -19.11 10.90 -14.62
C GLU A 4 -18.33 11.03 -13.30
N ALA A 5 -17.04 11.37 -13.40
CA ALA A 5 -16.21 11.72 -12.25
C ALA A 5 -16.78 12.92 -11.49
N GLU A 6 -17.18 13.98 -12.20
CA GLU A 6 -17.80 15.15 -11.59
C GLU A 6 -19.13 14.81 -10.89
N ARG A 7 -20.01 14.06 -11.55
CA ARG A 7 -21.29 13.62 -10.96
C ARG A 7 -21.08 12.74 -9.73
N TYR A 8 -20.15 11.79 -9.79
CA TYR A 8 -19.86 10.92 -8.65
C TYR A 8 -19.25 11.71 -7.50
N ASN A 9 -18.29 12.60 -7.78
CA ASN A 9 -17.67 13.45 -6.78
C ASN A 9 -18.71 14.37 -6.12
N TRP A 10 -19.59 15.00 -6.92
CA TRP A 10 -20.67 15.84 -6.40
C TRP A 10 -21.65 15.04 -5.54
N ALA A 11 -22.05 13.83 -5.96
CA ALA A 11 -22.93 12.98 -5.17
C ALA A 11 -22.29 12.57 -3.83
N ALA A 12 -20.99 12.29 -3.81
CA ALA A 12 -20.25 11.88 -2.62
C ALA A 12 -19.96 13.03 -1.65
N THR A 13 -19.62 14.22 -2.17
CA THR A 13 -19.15 15.37 -1.36
C THR A 13 -20.19 16.47 -1.21
N ARG A 14 -21.30 16.42 -1.96
CA ARG A 14 -22.27 17.52 -2.12
C ARG A 14 -21.63 18.86 -2.53
N GLY A 15 -20.50 18.81 -3.24
CA GLY A 15 -19.75 19.99 -3.65
C GLY A 15 -18.91 20.64 -2.54
N VAL A 16 -18.78 20.01 -1.38
CA VAL A 16 -17.97 20.52 -0.28
C VAL A 16 -16.49 20.39 -0.62
N ASN A 17 -15.77 21.51 -0.56
CA ASN A 17 -14.31 21.51 -0.60
C ASN A 17 -13.79 21.23 0.82
N GLU A 18 -13.41 19.98 1.07
CA GLU A 18 -12.95 19.53 2.39
C GLU A 18 -11.74 20.31 2.89
N ASP A 19 -10.79 20.68 2.02
CA ASP A 19 -9.59 21.41 2.42
C ASP A 19 -9.95 22.79 2.98
N MET A 20 -10.88 23.50 2.32
CA MET A 20 -11.39 24.79 2.80
C MET A 20 -12.26 24.64 4.04
N LEU A 21 -13.08 23.58 4.10
CA LEU A 21 -13.94 23.33 5.25
C LEU A 21 -13.12 23.06 6.51
N PHE A 22 -12.08 22.21 6.40
CA PHE A 22 -11.23 21.86 7.53
C PHE A 22 -10.47 23.06 8.10
N THR A 23 -9.94 23.95 7.24
CA THR A 23 -9.19 25.14 7.71
C THR A 23 -10.06 26.17 8.43
N ASN A 24 -11.37 26.19 8.16
CA ASN A 24 -12.30 27.14 8.77
C ASN A 24 -12.92 26.63 10.08
N LEU A 25 -12.68 25.36 10.45
CA LEU A 25 -13.18 24.79 11.70
C LEU A 25 -12.29 25.15 12.89
N PRO A 26 -12.86 25.37 14.09
CA PRO A 26 -12.12 25.38 15.35
C PRO A 26 -11.24 24.14 15.55
N GLU A 27 -10.10 24.29 16.25
CA GLU A 27 -9.11 23.22 16.42
C GLU A 27 -9.65 21.96 17.10
N ASP A 28 -10.58 22.12 18.05
CA ASP A 28 -11.26 21.02 18.73
C ASP A 28 -12.11 20.18 17.77
N LEU A 29 -12.87 20.82 16.89
CA LEU A 29 -13.65 20.11 15.86
C LEU A 29 -12.74 19.45 14.81
N GLN A 30 -11.67 20.11 14.38
CA GLN A 30 -10.69 19.50 13.49
C GLN A 30 -10.09 18.22 14.12
N ARG A 31 -9.77 18.27 15.42
CA ARG A 31 -9.25 17.13 16.17
C ARG A 31 -10.26 15.99 16.28
N GLU A 32 -11.54 16.30 16.52
CA GLU A 32 -12.59 15.29 16.60
C GLU A 32 -12.79 14.57 15.26
N ILE A 33 -12.82 15.31 14.15
CA ILE A 33 -12.91 14.72 12.81
C ILE A 33 -11.67 13.86 12.52
N ARG A 34 -10.46 14.33 12.83
CA ARG A 34 -9.22 13.51 12.68
C ARG A 34 -9.29 12.22 13.50
N ARG A 35 -9.75 12.28 14.75
CA ARG A 35 -9.97 11.08 15.58
C ARG A 35 -11.00 10.13 14.99
N HIS A 36 -12.01 10.63 14.29
CA HIS A 36 -12.93 9.77 13.55
C HIS A 36 -12.21 9.07 12.39
N LEU A 37 -11.36 9.78 11.65
CA LEU A 37 -10.54 9.22 10.57
C LEU A 37 -9.61 8.10 11.05
N PHE A 38 -9.10 8.17 12.28
CA PHE A 38 -8.25 7.12 12.88
C PHE A 38 -8.88 5.74 12.79
N LYS A 39 -10.20 5.65 12.97
CA LYS A 39 -10.92 4.37 12.91
C LYS A 39 -10.77 3.70 11.55
N PHE A 40 -10.71 4.48 10.47
CA PHE A 40 -10.50 3.98 9.12
C PHE A 40 -9.03 3.69 8.85
N VAL A 41 -8.14 4.58 9.29
CA VAL A 41 -6.69 4.45 9.10
C VAL A 41 -6.16 3.21 9.83
N LYS A 42 -6.60 2.94 11.06
CA LYS A 42 -6.22 1.74 11.83
C LYS A 42 -6.73 0.43 11.24
N LYS A 43 -7.76 0.44 10.36
CA LYS A 43 -8.15 -0.76 9.61
C LYS A 43 -7.07 -1.18 8.62
N VAL A 44 -6.26 -0.22 8.14
CA VAL A 44 -5.14 -0.51 7.26
C VAL A 44 -4.02 -1.12 8.10
N ARG A 45 -3.66 -2.36 7.76
CA ARG A 45 -2.77 -3.21 8.57
C ARG A 45 -1.42 -2.56 8.88
N ILE A 46 -0.91 -1.75 7.96
CA ILE A 46 0.37 -1.02 8.13
C ILE A 46 0.32 0.06 9.22
N PHE A 47 -0.86 0.62 9.48
CA PHE A 47 -1.07 1.69 10.46
C PHE A 47 -1.55 1.18 11.82
N ALA A 48 -2.09 -0.04 11.88
CA ALA A 48 -2.48 -0.68 13.13
C ALA A 48 -1.32 -0.83 14.14
N LEU A 49 -0.08 -0.72 13.68
CA LEU A 49 1.14 -0.90 14.48
C LEU A 49 1.88 0.42 14.77
N MET A 50 1.31 1.55 14.37
CA MET A 50 1.87 2.88 14.64
C MET A 50 1.25 3.49 15.90
N ASP A 51 2.08 4.17 16.69
CA ASP A 51 1.61 4.89 17.87
C ASP A 51 0.73 6.09 17.49
N GLU A 52 -0.16 6.50 18.40
CA GLU A 52 -1.11 7.60 18.18
C GLU A 52 -0.48 8.89 17.64
N PRO A 53 0.70 9.37 18.11
CA PRO A 53 1.30 10.61 17.59
C PRO A 53 1.68 10.53 16.10
N ILE A 54 2.00 9.32 15.61
CA ILE A 54 2.33 9.10 14.20
C ILE A 54 1.04 9.08 13.39
N LEU A 55 0.00 8.43 13.92
CA LEU A 55 -1.32 8.42 13.29
C LEU A 55 -1.92 9.83 13.22
N ASP A 56 -1.73 10.66 14.25
CA ASP A 56 -2.12 12.07 14.27
C ASP A 56 -1.45 12.80 13.09
N ALA A 57 -0.12 12.71 12.99
CA ALA A 57 0.64 13.37 11.92
C ALA A 57 0.26 12.88 10.52
N ILE A 58 -0.07 11.59 10.37
CA ILE A 58 -0.57 11.02 9.12
C ILE A 58 -1.95 11.60 8.80
N CYS A 59 -2.88 11.60 9.75
CA CYS A 59 -4.25 12.04 9.52
C CYS A 59 -4.37 13.54 9.23
N GLU A 60 -3.46 14.36 9.74
CA GLU A 60 -3.34 15.77 9.36
C GLU A 60 -3.01 15.96 7.87
N ARG A 61 -2.37 14.98 7.25
CA ARG A 61 -1.90 15.04 5.85
C ARG A 61 -2.76 14.20 4.90
N LEU A 62 -3.70 13.39 5.42
CA LEU A 62 -4.61 12.60 4.60
C LEU A 62 -5.60 13.48 3.85
N ARG A 63 -5.83 13.15 2.58
CA ARG A 63 -6.83 13.80 1.72
C ARG A 63 -7.83 12.77 1.22
N GLN A 64 -9.12 13.04 1.39
CA GLN A 64 -10.17 12.20 0.80
C GLN A 64 -10.12 12.29 -0.73
N LYS A 65 -10.35 11.15 -1.38
CA LYS A 65 -10.39 11.03 -2.84
C LYS A 65 -11.50 10.08 -3.26
N THR A 66 -12.15 10.44 -4.35
CA THR A 66 -13.07 9.57 -5.07
C THR A 66 -12.47 9.20 -6.42
N TYR A 67 -12.66 7.95 -6.82
CA TYR A 67 -12.24 7.42 -8.10
C TYR A 67 -13.42 6.70 -8.75
N ILE A 68 -13.62 6.88 -10.05
CA ILE A 68 -14.66 6.17 -10.79
C ILE A 68 -14.16 4.83 -11.31
N SER A 69 -15.08 3.90 -11.56
CA SER A 69 -14.74 2.61 -12.20
C SER A 69 -13.92 2.82 -13.48
N GLY A 70 -12.92 1.96 -13.68
CA GLY A 70 -11.97 2.04 -14.80
C GLY A 70 -10.82 3.03 -14.60
N SER A 71 -10.86 3.91 -13.59
CA SER A 71 -9.75 4.82 -13.28
C SER A 71 -8.48 4.03 -12.94
N LYS A 72 -7.35 4.42 -13.51
CA LYS A 72 -6.03 3.88 -13.15
C LYS A 72 -5.37 4.81 -12.14
N ILE A 73 -5.02 4.24 -10.98
CA ILE A 73 -4.45 4.96 -9.83
C ILE A 73 -2.93 4.94 -9.90
N LEU A 74 -2.37 3.78 -10.26
CA LEU A 74 -0.94 3.57 -10.48
C LEU A 74 -0.75 2.91 -11.83
N TYR A 75 0.35 3.24 -12.49
CA TYR A 75 0.70 2.75 -13.83
C TYR A 75 2.10 2.17 -13.79
N ARG A 76 2.29 1.00 -14.42
CA ARG A 76 3.62 0.40 -14.55
C ARG A 76 4.58 1.37 -15.26
N GLY A 77 5.78 1.52 -14.74
CA GLY A 77 6.80 2.47 -15.21
C GLY A 77 6.51 3.93 -14.84
N GLY A 78 5.32 4.23 -14.32
CA GLY A 78 4.96 5.54 -13.79
C GLY A 78 5.56 5.76 -12.40
N LEU A 79 5.51 7.01 -11.94
CA LEU A 79 5.98 7.39 -10.61
C LEU A 79 4.92 7.06 -9.56
N ILE A 80 5.34 6.56 -8.41
CA ILE A 80 4.48 6.44 -7.23
C ILE A 80 4.52 7.77 -6.48
N GLU A 81 3.48 8.60 -6.63
CA GLU A 81 3.44 9.95 -6.04
C GLU A 81 2.59 10.02 -4.77
N LYS A 82 1.83 8.97 -4.48
CA LYS A 82 0.92 8.88 -3.35
C LYS A 82 0.65 7.44 -2.97
N MET A 83 0.38 7.24 -1.68
CA MET A 83 -0.24 6.03 -1.17
C MET A 83 -1.76 6.25 -1.09
N VAL A 84 -2.55 5.24 -1.40
CA VAL A 84 -4.02 5.29 -1.42
C VAL A 84 -4.60 4.17 -0.56
N PHE A 85 -5.46 4.54 0.39
CA PHE A 85 -6.12 3.66 1.35
C PHE A 85 -7.59 3.51 0.98
N ILE A 86 -8.05 2.28 0.77
CA ILE A 86 -9.40 2.01 0.28
C ILE A 86 -10.37 2.02 1.47
N VAL A 87 -11.32 2.95 1.45
CA VAL A 87 -12.41 3.04 2.45
C VAL A 87 -13.63 2.29 1.95
N ARG A 88 -13.96 2.41 0.67
CA ARG A 88 -15.08 1.69 0.04
C ARG A 88 -14.79 1.40 -1.42
N GLY A 89 -15.23 0.25 -1.91
CA GLY A 89 -15.10 -0.16 -3.30
C GLY A 89 -14.02 -1.21 -3.52
N LYS A 90 -13.75 -1.52 -4.79
CA LYS A 90 -12.80 -2.56 -5.20
C LYS A 90 -11.85 -2.05 -6.27
N MET A 91 -10.58 -2.43 -6.13
CA MET A 91 -9.54 -2.21 -7.12
C MET A 91 -8.88 -3.53 -7.49
N GLU A 92 -8.13 -3.53 -8.58
CA GLU A 92 -7.27 -4.63 -9.01
C GLU A 92 -5.85 -4.10 -9.18
N SER A 93 -4.88 -4.85 -8.68
CA SER A 93 -3.45 -4.58 -8.79
C SER A 93 -2.78 -5.68 -9.61
N ILE A 94 -2.18 -5.32 -10.74
CA ILE A 94 -1.58 -6.24 -11.70
C ILE A 94 -0.07 -6.02 -11.73
N GLY A 95 0.69 -7.01 -11.25
CA GLY A 95 2.15 -7.02 -11.21
C GLY A 95 2.82 -7.20 -12.57
N GLU A 96 4.16 -7.12 -12.60
CA GLU A 96 4.96 -7.39 -13.81
C GLU A 96 4.79 -8.80 -14.35
N ASP A 97 4.64 -9.75 -13.43
CA ASP A 97 4.38 -11.17 -13.67
C ASP A 97 2.97 -11.46 -14.18
N GLY A 98 2.13 -10.43 -14.36
CA GLY A 98 0.74 -10.57 -14.82
C GLY A 98 -0.20 -11.07 -13.71
N ILE A 99 0.29 -11.24 -12.48
CA ILE A 99 -0.51 -11.68 -11.36
C ILE A 99 -1.42 -10.53 -10.91
N ALA A 100 -2.73 -10.77 -10.96
CA ALA A 100 -3.74 -9.85 -10.49
C ALA A 100 -4.11 -10.13 -9.02
N VAL A 101 -4.17 -9.08 -8.22
CA VAL A 101 -4.58 -9.11 -6.81
C VAL A 101 -5.74 -8.14 -6.62
N CYS A 102 -6.87 -8.62 -6.10
CA CYS A 102 -7.98 -7.76 -5.73
C CYS A 102 -7.66 -7.00 -4.44
N LEU A 103 -7.94 -5.70 -4.45
CA LEU A 103 -7.85 -4.83 -3.28
C LEU A 103 -9.27 -4.33 -2.92
N SER A 104 -9.56 -4.25 -1.64
CA SER A 104 -10.87 -3.91 -1.08
C SER A 104 -10.74 -3.02 0.16
N GLU A 105 -11.85 -2.76 0.86
CA GLU A 105 -11.84 -1.95 2.09
C GLU A 105 -10.76 -2.42 3.08
N GLY A 106 -9.95 -1.48 3.57
CA GLY A 106 -8.83 -1.74 4.48
C GLY A 106 -7.50 -2.05 3.79
N ASP A 107 -7.50 -2.31 2.49
CA ASP A 107 -6.27 -2.45 1.70
C ASP A 107 -5.72 -1.08 1.28
N ALA A 108 -4.45 -1.08 0.86
CA ALA A 108 -3.78 0.08 0.31
C ALA A 108 -2.98 -0.27 -0.95
N CYS A 109 -2.70 0.75 -1.77
CA CYS A 109 -1.71 0.69 -2.85
C CYS A 109 -0.73 1.87 -2.76
N GLY A 110 0.48 1.69 -3.30
CA GLY A 110 1.56 2.67 -3.16
C GLY A 110 2.32 2.57 -1.84
N GLU A 111 2.13 1.48 -1.09
CA GLU A 111 2.82 1.17 0.16
C GLU A 111 4.34 1.09 0.03
N GLU A 112 4.86 0.90 -1.19
CA GLU A 112 6.28 0.91 -1.49
C GLU A 112 6.95 2.24 -1.13
N LEU A 113 6.19 3.35 -1.10
CA LEU A 113 6.67 4.64 -0.62
C LEU A 113 7.12 4.61 0.84
N LEU A 114 6.42 3.86 1.71
CA LEU A 114 6.79 3.74 3.12
C LEU A 114 8.13 3.00 3.27
N THR A 115 8.29 1.88 2.58
CA THR A 115 9.55 1.14 2.56
C THR A 115 10.69 2.00 2.02
N TRP A 116 10.46 2.67 0.90
CA TRP A 116 11.45 3.54 0.26
C TRP A 116 11.88 4.69 1.18
N CYS A 117 10.95 5.41 1.79
CA CYS A 117 11.27 6.50 2.72
C CYS A 117 12.11 6.01 3.92
N LEU A 118 11.78 4.84 4.46
CA LEU A 118 12.51 4.28 5.60
C LEU A 118 13.93 3.85 5.26
N GLU A 119 14.14 3.24 4.10
CA GLU A 119 15.46 2.86 3.60
C GLU A 119 16.33 4.10 3.33
N HIS A 120 15.75 5.16 2.76
CA HIS A 120 16.50 6.38 2.42
C HIS A 120 16.73 7.28 3.65
N SER A 121 15.94 7.13 4.72
CA SER A 121 16.23 7.73 6.02
C SER A 121 17.45 7.11 6.73
N SER A 122 17.91 5.94 6.29
CA SER A 122 18.99 5.16 6.93
C SER A 122 20.40 5.48 6.42
N VAL A 123 20.53 6.23 5.33
CA VAL A 123 21.84 6.62 4.80
C VAL A 123 22.46 7.68 5.72
N ASN A 124 23.54 7.28 6.39
CA ASN A 124 24.47 8.06 7.19
C ASN A 124 24.62 9.52 6.72
N ARG A 125 24.58 10.46 7.67
CA ARG A 125 24.98 11.86 7.47
C ARG A 125 26.45 12.02 7.03
N ASP A 126 27.26 10.96 7.14
CA ASP A 126 28.71 10.97 6.87
C ASP A 126 29.11 10.48 5.47
N ALA A 127 28.17 9.99 4.67
CA ALA A 127 28.40 9.78 3.25
C ALA A 127 27.44 10.70 2.49
N LYS A 128 27.97 11.81 1.99
CA LYS A 128 27.34 12.71 1.01
C LYS A 128 27.08 11.96 -0.31
N ARG A 129 26.28 10.89 -0.28
CA ARG A 129 25.41 10.56 -1.41
C ARG A 129 24.40 11.69 -1.40
N TYR A 130 24.64 12.66 -2.27
CA TYR A 130 23.69 13.68 -2.65
C TYR A 130 22.29 13.06 -2.59
N ARG A 131 21.44 13.52 -1.65
CA ARG A 131 19.99 13.42 -1.84
C ARG A 131 19.77 14.11 -3.17
N ILE A 132 19.64 13.36 -4.25
CA ILE A 132 19.22 13.97 -5.52
C ILE A 132 17.76 14.32 -5.26
N PRO A 133 17.40 15.61 -5.21
CA PRO A 133 16.00 15.99 -5.08
C PRO A 133 15.27 15.37 -6.27
N GLY A 134 14.29 14.51 -6.02
CA GLY A 134 13.51 13.86 -7.08
C GLY A 134 13.93 12.44 -7.49
N GLN A 135 14.67 11.67 -6.67
CA GLN A 135 14.60 10.21 -6.80
C GLN A 135 13.16 9.76 -6.56
N ARG A 136 12.46 9.43 -7.65
CA ARG A 136 11.04 9.08 -7.64
C ARG A 136 10.91 7.58 -7.82
N LEU A 137 10.22 6.94 -6.90
CA LEU A 137 9.99 5.50 -6.93
C LEU A 137 9.14 5.13 -8.15
N LEU A 138 9.64 4.20 -8.98
CA LEU A 138 8.90 3.69 -10.12
C LEU A 138 7.93 2.59 -9.68
N CYS A 139 6.74 2.61 -10.26
CA CYS A 139 5.75 1.57 -10.03
C CYS A 139 6.01 0.38 -10.94
N ASN A 140 6.08 -0.81 -10.36
CA ASN A 140 6.20 -2.08 -11.09
C ASN A 140 4.82 -2.72 -11.40
N ARG A 141 3.71 -2.07 -11.02
CA ARG A 141 2.36 -2.62 -11.14
C ARG A 141 1.38 -1.58 -11.67
N THR A 142 0.27 -2.06 -12.22
CA THR A 142 -0.86 -1.20 -12.59
C THR A 142 -1.99 -1.44 -11.61
N VAL A 143 -2.53 -0.37 -11.03
CA VAL A 143 -3.70 -0.44 -10.14
C VAL A 143 -4.87 0.29 -10.77
N ARG A 144 -6.00 -0.40 -10.93
CA ARG A 144 -7.21 0.15 -11.54
C ARG A 144 -8.45 -0.10 -10.67
N CYS A 145 -9.40 0.83 -10.73
CA CYS A 145 -10.68 0.72 -10.06
C CYS A 145 -11.61 -0.26 -10.81
N LEU A 146 -12.14 -1.25 -10.10
CA LEU A 146 -13.18 -2.15 -10.62
C LEU A 146 -14.58 -1.55 -10.38
N THR A 147 -14.77 -0.89 -9.24
CA THR A 147 -15.98 -0.12 -8.92
C THR A 147 -15.64 1.36 -8.73
N ASN A 148 -16.64 2.20 -8.44
CA ASN A 148 -16.33 3.49 -7.83
C ASN A 148 -15.69 3.24 -6.45
N VAL A 149 -14.69 4.05 -6.11
CA VAL A 149 -13.89 3.89 -4.90
C VAL A 149 -13.85 5.20 -4.13
N GLU A 150 -14.12 5.12 -2.84
CA GLU A 150 -13.84 6.15 -1.85
C GLU A 150 -12.57 5.75 -1.11
N ALA A 151 -11.63 6.67 -1.00
CA ALA A 151 -10.31 6.39 -0.47
C ALA A 151 -9.71 7.61 0.23
N PHE A 152 -8.74 7.37 1.11
CA PHE A 152 -7.81 8.40 1.54
C PHE A 152 -6.52 8.33 0.73
N SER A 153 -5.86 9.46 0.54
CA SER A 153 -4.56 9.55 -0.12
C SER A 153 -3.57 10.34 0.72
N LEU A 154 -2.33 9.87 0.73
CA LEU A 154 -1.19 10.50 1.40
C LEU A 154 -0.08 10.70 0.37
N ARG A 155 0.40 11.94 0.18
CA ARG A 155 1.40 12.22 -0.88
C ARG A 155 2.77 11.71 -0.46
N ALA A 156 3.63 11.43 -1.43
CA ALA A 156 5.01 11.01 -1.17
C ALA A 156 5.76 12.02 -0.26
N ALA A 157 5.63 13.32 -0.52
CA ALA A 157 6.24 14.37 0.30
C ALA A 157 5.76 14.34 1.77
N ASP A 158 4.46 14.08 1.97
CA ASP A 158 3.87 13.97 3.31
C ASP A 158 4.39 12.72 4.04
N ILE A 159 4.57 11.60 3.31
CA ILE A 159 5.17 10.37 3.85
C ILE A 159 6.64 10.61 4.23
N GLU A 160 7.41 11.28 3.37
CA GLU A 160 8.81 11.63 3.64
C GLU A 160 8.93 12.49 4.91
N GLU A 161 8.05 13.46 5.10
CA GLU A 161 8.04 14.32 6.28
C GLU A 161 7.72 13.51 7.55
N VAL A 162 6.62 12.73 7.55
CA VAL A 162 6.23 11.88 8.68
C VAL A 162 7.34 10.88 9.02
N THR A 163 7.91 10.23 8.01
CA THR A 163 8.99 9.25 8.23
C THR A 163 10.27 9.90 8.76
N SER A 164 10.54 11.16 8.39
CA SER A 164 11.63 11.95 8.96
C SER A 164 11.37 12.32 10.43
N LEU A 165 10.16 12.79 10.76
CA LEU A 165 9.76 13.18 12.12
C LEU A 165 9.82 12.00 13.10
N PHE A 166 9.36 10.82 12.66
CA PHE A 166 9.26 9.62 13.49
C PHE A 166 10.28 8.53 13.17
N ALA A 167 11.43 8.91 12.60
CA ALA A 167 12.45 7.99 12.10
C ALA A 167 12.91 6.97 13.15
N ARG A 168 13.03 7.37 14.42
CA ARG A 168 13.45 6.46 15.51
C ARG A 168 12.43 5.32 15.72
N PHE A 169 11.14 5.64 15.72
CA PHE A 169 10.08 4.64 15.93
C PHE A 169 9.95 3.72 14.71
N LEU A 170 9.93 4.29 13.51
CA LEU A 170 9.72 3.52 12.28
C LEU A 170 10.92 2.63 11.92
N ARG A 171 12.11 2.88 12.50
CA ARG A 171 13.28 1.99 12.43
C ARG A 171 13.17 0.77 13.35
N SER A 172 12.17 0.69 14.23
CA SER A 172 11.94 -0.50 15.04
C SER A 172 11.79 -1.73 14.13
N PRO A 173 12.52 -2.83 14.39
CA PRO A 173 12.43 -4.04 13.58
C PRO A 173 11.01 -4.59 13.48
N ARG A 174 10.20 -4.40 14.53
CA ARG A 174 8.79 -4.80 14.58
C ARG A 174 7.97 -4.03 13.54
N VAL A 175 8.16 -2.72 13.48
CA VAL A 175 7.43 -1.82 12.57
C VAL A 175 7.88 -2.03 11.13
N GLN A 176 9.19 -2.09 10.89
CA GLN A 176 9.72 -2.36 9.54
C GLN A 176 9.32 -3.75 9.03
N GLY A 177 9.31 -4.76 9.90
CA GLY A 177 8.84 -6.10 9.56
C GLY A 177 7.40 -6.05 9.06
N ALA A 178 6.51 -5.41 9.82
CA ALA A 178 5.12 -5.29 9.39
C ALA A 178 4.97 -4.48 8.09
N ILE A 179 5.64 -3.34 7.94
CA ILE A 179 5.60 -2.55 6.70
C ILE A 179 5.99 -3.41 5.48
N ARG A 180 7.07 -4.22 5.60
CA ARG A 180 7.52 -5.11 4.53
C ARG A 180 6.53 -6.23 4.20
N TYR A 181 5.84 -6.77 5.20
CA TYR A 181 5.00 -7.96 5.03
C TYR A 181 3.49 -7.67 4.93
N GLU A 182 3.03 -6.43 5.13
CA GLU A 182 1.60 -6.10 5.11
C GLU A 182 1.05 -5.74 3.73
N SER A 183 1.90 -5.54 2.72
CA SER A 183 1.44 -5.36 1.34
C SER A 183 0.64 -6.59 0.87
N PRO A 184 -0.64 -6.43 0.47
CA PRO A 184 -1.44 -7.52 -0.09
C PRO A 184 -0.76 -8.17 -1.31
N TYR A 185 -0.09 -7.35 -2.13
CA TYR A 185 0.65 -7.81 -3.30
C TYR A 185 1.83 -8.70 -2.92
N TRP A 186 2.71 -8.26 -2.01
CA TRP A 186 3.86 -9.06 -1.60
C TRP A 186 3.46 -10.34 -0.86
N ARG A 187 2.39 -10.30 -0.06
CA ARG A 187 1.82 -11.50 0.59
C ARG A 187 1.35 -12.52 -0.45
N CYS A 188 0.62 -12.06 -1.46
CA CYS A 188 0.15 -12.92 -2.55
C CYS A 188 1.33 -13.55 -3.31
N ARG A 189 2.33 -12.74 -3.69
CA ARG A 189 3.52 -13.25 -4.38
C ARG A 189 4.30 -14.26 -3.54
N ALA A 190 4.53 -13.98 -2.27
CA ALA A 190 5.22 -14.89 -1.36
C ALA A 190 4.48 -16.24 -1.27
N ALA A 191 3.15 -16.21 -1.13
CA ALA A 191 2.34 -17.43 -1.11
C ALA A 191 2.48 -18.23 -2.43
N ILE A 192 2.45 -17.56 -3.58
CA ILE A 192 2.61 -18.20 -4.89
C ILE A 192 4.00 -18.83 -5.02
N VAL A 193 5.06 -18.12 -4.65
CA VAL A 193 6.44 -18.65 -4.70
C VAL A 193 6.57 -19.90 -3.83
N ILE A 194 6.04 -19.86 -2.60
CA ILE A 194 6.03 -21.01 -1.69
C ILE A 194 5.24 -22.18 -2.30
N GLN A 195 4.04 -21.91 -2.84
CA GLN A 195 3.21 -22.94 -3.48
C GLN A 195 3.90 -23.60 -4.67
N VAL A 196 4.57 -22.81 -5.53
CA VAL A 196 5.34 -23.33 -6.67
C VAL A 196 6.51 -24.19 -6.19
N ALA A 197 7.29 -23.72 -5.22
CA ALA A 197 8.40 -24.48 -4.65
C ALA A 197 7.93 -25.79 -4.01
N TRP A 198 6.82 -25.77 -3.28
CA TRP A 198 6.21 -26.96 -2.68
C TRP A 198 5.74 -27.97 -3.74
N ARG A 199 5.05 -27.51 -4.80
CA ARG A 199 4.62 -28.37 -5.91
C ARG A 199 5.83 -29.01 -6.61
N TYR A 200 6.91 -28.26 -6.80
CA TYR A 200 8.16 -28.79 -7.37
C TYR A 200 8.79 -29.87 -6.47
N ARG A 201 8.89 -29.60 -5.16
CA ARG A 201 9.38 -30.59 -4.18
C ARG A 201 8.52 -31.85 -4.16
N LYS A 202 7.19 -31.72 -4.16
CA LYS A 202 6.25 -32.85 -4.20
C LYS A 202 6.44 -33.69 -5.47
N LYS A 203 6.60 -33.06 -6.65
CA LYS A 203 6.91 -33.79 -7.89
C LYS A 203 8.23 -34.56 -7.81
N ARG A 204 9.26 -33.98 -7.18
CA ARG A 204 10.56 -34.66 -7.00
C ARG A 204 10.45 -35.86 -6.07
N LEU A 205 9.72 -35.74 -4.97
CA LEU A 205 9.48 -36.86 -4.04
C LEU A 205 8.72 -37.99 -4.74
N ASN A 206 7.62 -37.67 -5.42
CA ASN A 206 6.86 -38.67 -6.17
C ASN A 206 7.73 -39.39 -7.22
N ARG A 207 8.62 -38.68 -7.93
CA ARG A 207 9.55 -39.31 -8.89
C ARG A 207 10.57 -40.22 -8.21
N ALA A 208 11.10 -39.82 -7.05
CA ALA A 208 12.03 -40.63 -6.28
C ALA A 208 11.36 -41.91 -5.72
N ASP A 209 10.12 -41.79 -5.25
CA ASP A 209 9.33 -42.95 -4.78
C ASP A 209 9.01 -43.90 -5.94
N THR A 210 8.69 -43.38 -7.13
CA THR A 210 8.44 -44.20 -8.32
C THR A 210 9.70 -44.91 -8.81
N SER A 211 10.88 -44.29 -8.71
CA SER A 211 12.15 -44.96 -9.05
C SER A 211 12.51 -46.07 -8.07
N HIS A 212 12.19 -45.90 -6.77
CA HIS A 212 12.44 -46.94 -5.76
C HIS A 212 11.49 -48.14 -5.87
N SER A 213 10.24 -47.94 -6.32
CA SER A 213 9.30 -49.05 -6.53
C SER A 213 9.64 -49.88 -7.78
N LEU A 214 10.14 -49.25 -8.85
CA LEU A 214 10.56 -49.94 -10.07
C LEU A 214 11.84 -50.78 -9.87
N SER A 215 12.80 -50.34 -9.06
CA SER A 215 14.01 -51.10 -8.77
C SER A 215 13.78 -52.36 -7.91
N ASN A 216 12.75 -52.34 -7.05
CA ASN A 216 12.39 -53.49 -6.22
C ASN A 216 11.61 -54.57 -6.99
N GLN A 217 10.91 -54.22 -8.07
CA GLN A 217 10.21 -55.19 -8.92
C GLN A 217 11.12 -55.89 -9.94
N SER A 218 12.23 -55.27 -10.35
CA SER A 218 13.22 -55.87 -11.26
C SER A 218 14.24 -56.79 -10.56
N SER A 219 14.12 -56.96 -9.25
CA SER A 219 15.05 -57.74 -8.41
C SER A 219 14.40 -59.00 -7.81
N SER A 220 13.20 -59.39 -8.29
CA SER A 220 12.46 -60.60 -7.89
C SER A 220 12.33 -61.58 -9.04
#